data_AF-A0A942SJE5-F1
#
_entry.id   AF-A0A942SJE5-F1
#
_cell.length_a   1.000
_cell.length_b   1.000
_cell.length_c   1.000
_cell.angle_alpha   90.00
_cell.angle_beta   90.00
_cell.angle_gamma   90.00
#
_symmetry.space_group_name_H-M   'P 1'
#
loop_
_entity.id
_entity.type
_entity.pdbx_description
1 polymer ?
#
loop_
_entity_poly.entity_id
_entity_poly.type
_entity_poly.pdbx_seq_one_letter_code
_entity_poly.pdbx_strand_id
1 'polypeptide(L)'
;MSNFSVNGSEPEVGDRSEEKNKLSRLVIGARIVFKAMVRIFAICILIQVFLAGLALFWDSSQWVSHTGFAKLLIIVSILIFVISFIARLPHSLRLRSAALIGIIILMAVIAKLPSGIRYISALHPVLALMLFFGTVSLSRKTDAILKAKKQESKEQGV
;
A
#
# COMPACT_ATOMS: atom_id res chain seq x y z
N MET A 1 -7.77 -15.04 64.57
CA MET A 1 -8.66 -14.65 63.47
C MET A 1 -7.81 -14.36 62.24
N SER A 2 -8.00 -15.17 61.20
CA SER A 2 -7.55 -15.07 59.79
C SER A 2 -6.21 -14.39 59.44
N ASN A 3 -5.20 -15.22 59.16
CA ASN A 3 -4.06 -14.87 58.31
C ASN A 3 -4.52 -14.84 56.85
N PHE A 4 -4.56 -13.66 56.23
CA PHE A 4 -4.85 -13.50 54.81
C PHE A 4 -3.55 -13.63 54.01
N SER A 5 -3.25 -14.84 53.53
CA SER A 5 -2.14 -15.06 52.59
C SER A 5 -2.59 -14.64 51.20
N VAL A 6 -2.10 -13.49 50.74
CA VAL A 6 -2.26 -13.04 49.36
C VAL A 6 -1.35 -13.89 48.49
N ASN A 7 -1.93 -14.93 47.89
CA ASN A 7 -1.27 -15.78 46.91
C ASN A 7 -1.11 -14.97 45.62
N GLY A 8 0.08 -14.39 45.41
CA GLY A 8 0.45 -13.74 44.16
C GLY A 8 0.71 -14.81 43.10
N SER A 9 -0.28 -15.08 42.26
CA SER A 9 -0.06 -15.83 41.03
C SER A 9 0.74 -14.95 40.07
N GLU A 10 2.05 -15.16 40.01
CA GLU A 10 2.91 -14.60 38.98
C GLU A 10 2.37 -14.99 37.59
N PRO A 11 2.20 -14.03 36.66
CA PRO A 11 1.78 -14.37 35.31
C PRO A 11 2.88 -15.16 34.60
N GLU A 12 2.50 -16.38 34.23
CA GLU A 12 3.23 -17.41 33.50
C GLU A 12 4.13 -16.82 32.39
N VAL A 13 5.45 -17.02 32.52
CA VAL A 13 6.47 -16.53 31.57
C VAL A 13 6.34 -17.16 30.18
N GLY A 14 5.53 -18.23 30.03
CA GLY A 14 5.23 -18.90 28.77
C GLY A 14 4.44 -18.05 27.76
N ASP A 15 3.44 -17.28 28.21
CA ASP A 15 2.48 -16.58 27.34
C ASP A 15 3.13 -15.45 26.51
N ARG A 16 4.03 -14.68 27.12
CA ARG A 16 4.70 -13.53 26.47
C ARG A 16 5.62 -13.94 25.30
N SER A 17 6.20 -15.13 25.35
CA SER A 17 7.13 -15.60 24.32
C SER A 17 6.42 -16.07 23.05
N GLU A 18 5.29 -16.77 23.21
CA GLU A 18 4.39 -17.19 22.14
C GLU A 18 3.72 -16.00 21.45
N GLU A 19 3.22 -15.02 22.22
CA GLU A 19 2.62 -13.81 21.67
C GLU A 19 3.61 -13.01 20.80
N LYS A 20 4.84 -12.84 21.28
CA LYS A 20 5.92 -12.18 20.53
C LYS A 20 6.26 -12.91 19.23
N ASN A 21 6.24 -14.24 19.24
CA ASN A 21 6.47 -15.06 18.05
C ASN A 21 5.34 -14.89 17.02
N LYS A 22 4.07 -14.95 17.45
CA LYS A 22 2.90 -14.72 16.59
C LYS A 22 2.91 -13.31 15.98
N LEU A 23 3.16 -12.28 16.79
CA LEU A 23 3.29 -10.90 16.32
C LEU A 23 4.40 -10.75 15.27
N SER A 24 5.55 -11.42 15.46
CA SER A 24 6.64 -11.42 14.49
C SER A 24 6.22 -12.06 13.16
N ARG A 25 5.56 -13.24 13.20
CA ARG A 25 5.07 -13.93 12.00
C ARG A 25 4.04 -13.09 11.23
N LEU A 26 3.11 -12.45 11.94
CA LEU A 26 2.12 -11.55 11.33
C LEU A 26 2.78 -10.36 10.64
N VAL A 27 3.77 -9.73 11.27
CA VAL A 27 4.51 -8.60 10.67
C VAL A 27 5.27 -9.04 9.42
N ILE A 28 5.91 -10.21 9.44
CA ILE A 28 6.61 -10.76 8.27
C ILE A 28 5.63 -11.06 7.14
N GLY A 29 4.53 -11.74 7.43
CA GLY A 29 3.46 -12.01 6.45
C GLY A 29 2.90 -10.73 5.84
N ALA A 30 2.60 -9.72 6.67
CA ALA A 30 2.10 -8.43 6.22
C ALA A 30 3.08 -7.70 5.29
N ARG A 31 4.40 -7.82 5.51
CA ARG A 31 5.43 -7.25 4.62
C ARG A 31 5.43 -7.92 3.24
N ILE A 32 5.24 -9.24 3.19
CA ILE A 32 5.13 -9.99 1.93
C ILE A 32 3.86 -9.59 1.18
N VAL A 33 2.72 -9.56 1.86
CA VAL A 33 1.43 -9.14 1.29
C VAL A 33 1.51 -7.70 0.78
N PHE A 34 2.08 -6.78 1.56
CA PHE A 34 2.30 -5.40 1.15
C PHE A 34 3.05 -5.33 -0.18
N LYS A 35 4.20 -6.01 -0.26
CA LYS A 35 5.03 -6.04 -1.47
C LYS A 35 4.28 -6.61 -2.68
N ALA A 36 3.53 -7.69 -2.50
CA ALA A 36 2.72 -8.28 -3.56
C ALA A 36 1.65 -7.29 -4.04
N MET A 37 0.92 -6.65 -3.10
CA MET A 37 -0.09 -5.64 -3.40
C MET A 37 0.48 -4.45 -4.17
N VAL A 38 1.65 -3.90 -3.78
CA VAL A 38 2.27 -2.79 -4.52
C VAL A 38 2.61 -3.18 -5.96
N ARG A 39 3.06 -4.42 -6.20
CA ARG A 39 3.36 -4.92 -7.56
C ARG A 39 2.10 -5.12 -8.38
N ILE A 40 1.06 -5.72 -7.79
CA ILE A 40 -0.26 -5.87 -8.42
C ILE A 40 -0.82 -4.49 -8.78
N PHE A 41 -0.72 -3.52 -7.87
CA PHE A 41 -1.18 -2.16 -8.10
C PHE A 41 -0.48 -1.49 -9.29
N ALA A 42 0.83 -1.70 -9.47
CA ALA A 42 1.56 -1.22 -10.65
C ALA A 42 0.99 -1.81 -11.96
N ILE A 43 0.66 -3.11 -11.97
CA ILE A 43 0.02 -3.78 -13.11
C ILE A 43 -1.37 -3.20 -13.36
N CYS A 44 -2.16 -2.98 -12.30
CA CYS A 44 -3.48 -2.37 -12.42
C CYS A 44 -3.41 -0.95 -13.02
N ILE A 45 -2.38 -0.16 -12.71
CA ILE A 45 -2.18 1.16 -13.33
C ILE A 45 -1.94 1.02 -14.84
N LEU A 46 -1.13 0.04 -15.26
CA LEU A 46 -0.89 -0.21 -16.69
C LEU A 46 -2.18 -0.61 -17.43
N ILE A 47 -2.98 -1.49 -16.81
CA ILE A 47 -4.31 -1.85 -17.32
C ILE A 47 -5.18 -0.61 -17.44
N GLN A 48 -5.17 0.27 -16.44
CA GLN A 48 -5.99 1.48 -16.44
C GLN A 48 -5.61 2.46 -17.56
N VAL A 49 -4.31 2.61 -17.82
CA VAL A 49 -3.80 3.42 -18.95
C VAL A 49 -4.18 2.78 -20.29
N PHE A 50 -4.09 1.45 -20.41
CA PHE A 50 -4.55 0.72 -21.59
C PHE A 50 -6.05 0.92 -21.86
N LEU A 51 -6.90 0.85 -20.82
CA LEU A 51 -8.34 1.10 -20.95
C LEU A 51 -8.65 2.54 -21.42
N ALA A 52 -7.88 3.53 -20.98
CA ALA A 52 -7.98 4.89 -21.51
C ALA A 52 -7.59 4.95 -22.99
N GLY A 53 -6.53 4.22 -23.38
CA GLY A 53 -6.11 4.09 -24.78
C GLY A 53 -7.19 3.44 -25.65
N LEU A 54 -7.83 2.37 -25.19
CA LEU A 54 -8.98 1.76 -25.89
C LEU A 54 -10.12 2.76 -26.08
N ALA A 55 -10.45 3.54 -25.05
CA ALA A 55 -11.50 4.55 -25.13
C ALA A 55 -11.15 5.71 -26.09
N LEU A 56 -9.86 6.01 -26.25
CA LEU A 56 -9.39 7.08 -27.12
C LEU A 56 -9.24 6.65 -28.59
N PHE A 57 -8.71 5.44 -28.82
CA PHE A 57 -8.27 5.00 -30.14
C PHE A 57 -9.14 3.93 -30.80
N TRP A 58 -9.95 3.20 -30.02
CA TRP A 58 -10.75 2.08 -30.53
C TRP A 58 -12.25 2.35 -30.46
N ASP A 59 -12.79 2.55 -29.25
CA ASP A 59 -14.23 2.79 -29.04
C ASP A 59 -14.45 3.62 -27.76
N SER A 60 -15.05 4.81 -27.94
CA SER A 60 -15.38 5.73 -26.84
C SER A 60 -16.30 5.12 -25.76
N SER A 61 -17.07 4.08 -26.06
CA SER A 61 -17.87 3.38 -25.04
C SER A 61 -17.01 2.79 -23.90
N GLN A 62 -15.73 2.53 -24.17
CA GLN A 62 -14.77 1.98 -23.20
C GLN A 62 -14.41 2.93 -22.06
N TRP A 63 -14.84 4.20 -22.10
CA TRP A 63 -14.75 5.09 -20.92
C TRP A 63 -15.48 4.51 -19.71
N VAL A 64 -16.53 3.70 -19.91
CA VAL A 64 -17.22 2.97 -18.84
C VAL A 64 -16.28 1.97 -18.17
N SER A 65 -15.54 1.19 -18.96
CA SER A 65 -14.54 0.23 -18.47
C SER A 65 -13.42 0.95 -17.69
N HIS A 66 -12.88 2.03 -18.25
CA HIS A 66 -11.85 2.84 -17.59
C HIS A 66 -12.34 3.43 -16.26
N THR A 67 -13.48 4.14 -16.26
CA THR A 67 -13.99 4.77 -15.03
C THR A 67 -14.48 3.75 -13.99
N GLY A 68 -15.00 2.60 -14.44
CA GLY A 68 -15.36 1.48 -13.58
C GLY A 68 -14.14 0.87 -12.88
N PHE A 69 -13.08 0.57 -13.64
CA PHE A 69 -11.86 -0.03 -13.10
C PHE A 69 -11.08 0.91 -12.17
N ALA A 70 -11.22 2.23 -12.33
CA ALA A 70 -10.62 3.23 -11.42
C ALA A 70 -11.01 3.01 -9.95
N LYS A 71 -12.21 2.47 -9.68
CA LYS A 71 -12.68 2.14 -8.33
C LYS A 71 -11.81 1.07 -7.66
N LEU A 72 -11.29 0.11 -8.43
CA LEU A 72 -10.38 -0.91 -7.90
C LEU A 72 -9.05 -0.29 -7.51
N LEU A 73 -8.53 0.68 -8.28
CA LEU A 73 -7.27 1.36 -7.93
C LEU A 73 -7.37 2.09 -6.58
N ILE A 74 -8.46 2.82 -6.34
CA ILE A 74 -8.60 3.52 -5.05
C ILE A 74 -8.69 2.51 -3.89
N ILE A 75 -9.45 1.42 -4.03
CA ILE A 75 -9.56 0.38 -2.99
C ILE A 75 -8.19 -0.26 -2.71
N VAL A 76 -7.47 -0.68 -3.74
CA VAL A 76 -6.14 -1.32 -3.60
C VAL A 76 -5.13 -0.35 -2.98
N SER A 77 -5.17 0.94 -3.34
CA SER A 77 -4.28 1.94 -2.75
C SER A 77 -4.53 2.16 -1.25
N ILE A 78 -5.80 2.12 -0.82
CA ILE A 78 -6.18 2.19 0.59
C ILE A 78 -5.68 0.94 1.33
N LEU A 79 -5.87 -0.26 0.75
CA LEU A 79 -5.37 -1.51 1.33
C LEU A 79 -3.84 -1.47 1.51
N ILE A 80 -3.09 -1.01 0.50
CA ILE A 80 -1.64 -0.80 0.62
C ILE A 80 -1.31 0.12 1.78
N PHE A 81 -2.01 1.25 1.92
CA PHE A 81 -1.79 2.18 3.01
C PHE A 81 -2.06 1.54 4.37
N VAL A 82 -3.19 0.86 4.56
CA VAL A 82 -3.54 0.18 5.81
C VAL A 82 -2.52 -0.92 6.16
N ILE A 83 -2.17 -1.78 5.20
CA ILE A 83 -1.20 -2.86 5.41
C ILE A 83 0.17 -2.29 5.79
N SER A 84 0.54 -1.08 5.35
CA SER A 84 1.81 -0.44 5.74
C SER A 84 1.97 -0.25 7.26
N PHE A 85 0.85 -0.08 7.99
CA PHE A 85 0.83 0.00 9.45
C PHE A 85 1.00 -1.38 10.08
N ILE A 86 0.26 -2.38 9.58
CA ILE A 86 0.31 -3.77 10.06
C ILE A 86 1.72 -4.36 9.86
N ALA A 87 2.34 -4.07 8.71
CA ALA A 87 3.71 -4.47 8.36
C ALA A 87 4.79 -3.71 9.16
N ARG A 88 4.38 -2.75 10.00
CA ARG A 88 5.24 -1.87 10.81
C ARG A 88 6.33 -1.22 9.95
N LEU A 89 5.97 -0.74 8.77
CA LEU A 89 6.90 -0.07 7.86
C LEU A 89 7.32 1.30 8.41
N PRO A 90 8.50 1.81 8.04
CA PRO A 90 8.94 3.14 8.48
C PRO A 90 8.02 4.24 7.94
N HIS A 91 7.94 5.36 8.67
CA HIS A 91 7.04 6.47 8.37
C HIS A 91 7.14 6.98 6.92
N SER A 92 8.36 7.01 6.37
CA SER A 92 8.62 7.42 4.98
C SER A 92 7.91 6.55 3.93
N LEU A 93 7.73 5.25 4.18
CA LEU A 93 6.97 4.37 3.27
C LEU A 93 5.46 4.55 3.45
N ARG A 94 4.98 4.80 4.67
CA ARG A 94 3.56 5.07 4.92
C ARG A 94 3.11 6.35 4.23
N LEU A 95 3.92 7.40 4.31
CA LEU A 95 3.67 8.67 3.62
C LEU A 95 3.66 8.50 2.10
N ARG A 96 4.55 7.65 1.55
CA ARG A 96 4.52 7.31 0.12
C ARG A 96 3.24 6.57 -0.26
N SER A 97 2.78 5.62 0.54
CA SER A 97 1.49 4.94 0.32
C SER A 97 0.32 5.92 0.37
N ALA A 98 0.31 6.88 1.31
CA ALA A 98 -0.69 7.93 1.37
C ALA A 98 -0.64 8.86 0.14
N ALA A 99 0.56 9.19 -0.35
CA ALA A 99 0.73 10.00 -1.55
C ALA A 99 0.13 9.33 -2.80
N LEU A 100 0.17 7.99 -2.92
CA LEU A 100 -0.50 7.27 -4.01
C LEU A 100 -2.01 7.54 -4.01
N ILE A 101 -2.65 7.49 -2.84
CA ILE A 101 -4.07 7.81 -2.67
C ILE A 101 -4.33 9.28 -3.07
N GLY A 102 -3.49 10.20 -2.59
CA GLY A 102 -3.59 11.62 -2.93
C GLY A 102 -3.54 11.88 -4.44
N ILE A 103 -2.64 11.20 -5.16
CA ILE A 103 -2.53 11.32 -6.62
C ILE A 103 -3.80 10.80 -7.31
N ILE A 104 -4.35 9.66 -6.87
CA ILE A 104 -5.61 9.11 -7.43
C ILE A 104 -6.78 10.08 -7.23
N ILE A 105 -6.91 10.64 -6.02
CA ILE A 105 -7.96 11.63 -5.71
C ILE A 105 -7.77 12.87 -6.58
N LEU A 106 -6.54 13.38 -6.68
CA LEU A 106 -6.22 14.53 -7.53
C LEU A 106 -6.60 14.28 -8.99
N MET A 107 -6.24 13.10 -9.54
CA MET A 107 -6.64 12.68 -10.88
C MET A 107 -8.16 12.67 -11.08
N ALA A 108 -8.91 12.19 -10.09
CA ALA A 108 -10.38 12.15 -10.12
C ALA A 108 -11.00 13.55 -10.08
N VAL A 109 -10.39 14.48 -9.33
CA VAL A 109 -10.83 15.88 -9.25
C VAL A 109 -10.55 16.60 -10.57
N ILE A 110 -9.31 16.53 -11.07
CA ILE A 110 -8.95 17.26 -12.31
C ILE A 110 -9.70 16.75 -13.53
N ALA A 111 -10.12 15.47 -13.55
CA ALA A 111 -10.92 14.90 -14.62
C ALA A 111 -12.35 15.47 -14.69
N LYS A 112 -12.83 16.11 -13.62
CA LYS A 112 -14.20 16.65 -13.50
C LYS A 112 -14.26 18.18 -13.55
N LEU A 113 -13.15 18.85 -13.93
CA LEU A 113 -13.10 20.31 -13.96
C LEU A 113 -14.06 20.91 -15.01
N PRO A 114 -14.61 22.11 -14.73
CA PRO A 114 -15.48 22.81 -15.67
C PRO A 114 -14.73 23.24 -16.95
N SER A 115 -15.48 23.51 -18.02
CA SER A 115 -14.94 23.80 -19.36
C SER A 115 -13.90 24.93 -19.39
N GLY A 116 -14.08 25.98 -18.57
CA GLY A 116 -13.18 27.15 -18.54
C GLY A 116 -11.73 26.87 -18.11
N ILE A 117 -11.46 25.75 -17.44
CA ILE A 117 -10.11 25.37 -16.94
C ILE A 117 -9.70 23.94 -17.33
N ARG A 118 -10.36 23.37 -18.35
CA ARG A 118 -10.17 21.96 -18.76
C ARG A 118 -8.78 21.63 -19.28
N TYR A 119 -7.97 22.62 -19.68
CA TYR A 119 -6.57 22.39 -20.03
C TYR A 119 -5.76 21.80 -18.85
N ILE A 120 -6.17 22.06 -17.60
CA ILE A 120 -5.56 21.45 -16.41
C ILE A 120 -5.84 19.94 -16.36
N SER A 121 -6.98 19.48 -16.88
CA SER A 121 -7.31 18.05 -16.98
C SER A 121 -6.31 17.28 -17.86
N ALA A 122 -5.58 17.96 -18.75
CA ALA A 122 -4.51 17.36 -19.53
C ALA A 122 -3.30 16.90 -18.68
N LEU A 123 -3.24 17.28 -17.39
CA LEU A 123 -2.27 16.72 -16.43
C LEU A 123 -2.59 15.29 -16.02
N HIS A 124 -3.79 14.77 -16.31
CA HIS A 124 -4.20 13.43 -15.88
C HIS A 124 -3.24 12.31 -16.32
N PRO A 125 -2.76 12.25 -17.58
CA PRO A 125 -1.75 11.27 -17.98
C PRO A 125 -0.40 11.47 -17.27
N VAL A 126 0.00 12.71 -16.99
CA VAL A 126 1.24 13.02 -16.24
C VAL A 126 1.14 12.48 -14.81
N LEU A 127 0.01 12.69 -14.14
CA LEU A 127 -0.25 12.16 -12.81
C LEU A 127 -0.31 10.62 -12.81
N ALA A 128 -0.86 10.00 -13.86
CA ALA A 128 -0.86 8.55 -14.00
C ALA A 128 0.58 7.99 -14.08
N LEU A 129 1.47 8.65 -14.81
CA LEU A 129 2.90 8.31 -14.84
C LEU A 129 3.56 8.50 -13.47
N MET A 130 3.29 9.63 -12.79
CA MET A 130 3.79 9.86 -11.42
C MET A 130 3.31 8.77 -10.45
N LEU A 131 2.05 8.35 -10.54
CA LEU A 131 1.50 7.26 -9.74
C LEU A 131 2.21 5.94 -10.03
N PHE A 132 2.43 5.61 -11.30
CA PHE A 132 3.13 4.39 -11.72
C PHE A 132 4.59 4.36 -11.20
N PHE A 133 5.37 5.40 -11.50
CA PHE A 133 6.76 5.48 -11.05
C PHE A 133 6.87 5.57 -9.52
N GLY A 134 5.94 6.27 -8.86
CA GLY A 134 5.82 6.30 -7.42
C GLY A 134 5.61 4.90 -6.83
N THR A 135 4.72 4.11 -7.45
CA THR A 135 4.45 2.72 -7.07
C THR A 135 5.66 1.82 -7.27
N VAL A 136 6.34 1.92 -8.41
CA VAL A 136 7.58 1.15 -8.68
C VAL A 136 8.69 1.53 -7.68
N SER A 137 8.85 2.82 -7.38
CA SER A 137 9.80 3.32 -6.37
C SER A 137 9.49 2.76 -4.98
N LEU A 138 8.21 2.74 -4.59
CA LEU A 138 7.76 2.17 -3.32
C LEU A 138 8.08 0.67 -3.22
N SER A 139 7.85 -0.09 -4.30
CA SER A 139 8.18 -1.52 -4.39
C SER A 139 9.69 -1.75 -4.19
N ARG A 140 10.54 -1.00 -4.91
CA ARG A 140 12.01 -1.12 -4.81
C ARG A 140 12.55 -0.77 -3.42
N LYS A 141 12.03 0.30 -2.80
CA LYS A 141 12.45 0.71 -1.44
C LYS A 141 12.05 -0.32 -0.38
N THR A 142 10.86 -0.90 -0.53
CA THR A 142 10.41 -1.99 0.34
C THR A 142 11.32 -3.20 0.19
N ASP A 143 11.69 -3.59 -1.04
CA ASP A 143 12.61 -4.68 -1.30
C ASP A 143 14.00 -4.45 -0.67
N ALA A 144 14.53 -3.23 -0.74
CA ALA A 144 15.81 -2.88 -0.11
C ALA A 144 15.78 -3.01 1.41
N ILE A 145 14.73 -2.50 2.07
CA ILE A 145 14.58 -2.56 3.53
C ILE A 145 14.42 -4.01 4.02
N LEU A 146 13.66 -4.84 3.30
CA LEU A 146 13.48 -6.24 3.67
C LEU A 146 14.76 -7.06 3.50
N LYS A 147 15.57 -6.75 2.48
CA LYS A 147 16.90 -7.38 2.29
C LYS A 147 17.87 -7.00 3.40
N ALA A 148 17.98 -5.71 3.74
CA ALA A 148 18.86 -5.23 4.81
C ALA A 148 18.52 -5.90 6.15
N LYS A 149 17.23 -5.95 6.53
CA LYS A 149 16.80 -6.62 7.76
C LYS A 149 17.08 -8.12 7.80
N LYS A 150 17.03 -8.79 6.64
CA LYS A 150 17.37 -10.22 6.55
C LYS A 150 18.87 -10.45 6.74
N GLN A 151 19.72 -9.53 6.29
CA GLN A 151 21.18 -9.61 6.48
C GLN A 151 21.56 -9.34 7.94
N GLU A 152 21.01 -8.30 8.56
CA GLU A 152 21.19 -7.99 10.00
C GLU A 152 20.85 -9.20 10.88
N SER A 153 19.72 -9.87 10.63
CA SER A 153 19.31 -11.06 11.40
C SER A 153 20.27 -12.23 11.23
N LYS A 154 20.89 -12.38 10.05
CA LYS A 154 21.81 -13.49 9.75
C LYS A 154 23.20 -13.25 10.36
N GLU A 155 23.65 -11.99 10.41
CA GLU A 155 24.92 -11.61 11.03
C GLU A 155 24.88 -11.65 12.56
N GLN A 156 23.71 -11.44 13.16
CA GLN A 156 23.50 -11.49 14.61
C GLN A 156 23.33 -12.90 15.19
N GLY A 157 23.48 -13.97 14.39
CA GLY A 157 23.50 -15.34 14.88
C GLY A 157 22.20 -15.81 15.55
N VAL A 158 21.05 -15.25 15.14
CA VAL A 158 19.70 -15.71 15.53
C VAL A 158 19.11 -16.56 14.42
#